data_AF-X0VM98-F1
#
_entry.id   AF-X0VM98-F1
#
_cell.length_a   1.000
_cell.length_b   1.000
_cell.length_c   1.000
_cell.angle_alpha   90.00
_cell.angle_beta   90.00
_cell.angle_gamma   90.00
#
_symmetry.space_group_name_H-M   'P 1'
#
loop_
_entity.id
_entity.type
_entity.pdbx_description
1 polymer ?
#
loop_
_entity_poly.entity_id
_entity_poly.type
_entity_poly.pdbx_seq_one_letter_code
_entity_poly.pdbx_strand_id
1 'polypeptide(L)'
;MPRIDLLGFPIDCLDMDQTIARIEQYIKEKKPRQHVVVNVAKIVEMRNDSYLREIVSSCDLINVDGMPIVWASRLLGNPLPSRVAGVDLFQNLVKLCAEKQYRPFFFGAREWVVKKVVDHFKEGHPGLDVAGYRNGYYSEE
;
A
#
# COMPACT_ATOMS: atom_id res chain seq x y z
N MET A 1 14.69 -5.18 -8.11
CA MET A 1 13.53 -6.02 -7.75
C MET A 1 12.95 -6.58 -9.02
N PRO A 2 12.40 -7.80 -9.02
CA PRO A 2 11.66 -8.29 -10.17
C PRO A 2 10.38 -7.46 -10.31
N ARG A 3 10.30 -6.72 -11.41
CA ARG A 3 9.13 -5.95 -11.82
C ARG A 3 8.73 -6.44 -13.21
N ILE A 4 7.46 -6.74 -13.38
CA ILE A 4 6.90 -7.18 -14.66
C ILE A 4 6.05 -6.08 -15.26
N ASP A 5 5.96 -6.05 -16.59
CA ASP A 5 4.90 -5.33 -17.27
C ASP A 5 3.68 -6.26 -17.35
N LEU A 6 2.57 -5.85 -16.74
CA LEU A 6 1.30 -6.56 -16.83
C LEU A 6 0.26 -5.61 -17.41
N LEU A 7 -0.17 -5.92 -18.64
CA LEU A 7 -1.16 -5.11 -19.39
C LEU A 7 -0.71 -3.65 -19.62
N GLY A 8 0.60 -3.40 -19.76
CA GLY A 8 1.17 -2.07 -19.97
C GLY A 8 1.45 -1.29 -18.68
N PHE A 9 1.46 -1.97 -17.53
CA PHE A 9 1.68 -1.37 -16.22
C PHE A 9 2.78 -2.10 -15.43
N PRO A 10 3.69 -1.35 -14.79
CA PRO A 10 4.71 -1.94 -13.92
C PRO A 10 4.08 -2.50 -12.65
N ILE A 11 4.43 -3.75 -12.31
CA ILE A 11 3.99 -4.42 -11.07
C ILE A 11 5.18 -5.12 -10.42
N ASP A 12 5.35 -4.94 -9.11
CA ASP A 12 6.41 -5.61 -8.35
C ASP A 12 5.98 -7.03 -7.96
N CYS A 13 6.83 -8.00 -8.27
CA CYS A 13 6.58 -9.42 -8.02
C CYS A 13 6.96 -9.79 -6.58
N LEU A 14 6.26 -9.23 -5.60
CA LEU A 14 6.46 -9.53 -4.19
C LEU A 14 5.22 -10.17 -3.56
N ASP A 15 5.44 -11.12 -2.65
CA ASP A 15 4.41 -11.57 -1.72
C ASP A 15 4.26 -10.59 -0.53
N MET A 16 3.38 -10.92 0.42
CA MET A 16 3.10 -10.08 1.60
C MET A 16 4.34 -9.85 2.45
N ASP A 17 5.10 -10.90 2.77
CA ASP A 17 6.25 -10.81 3.67
C ASP A 17 7.40 -10.04 3.03
N GLN A 18 7.64 -10.29 1.74
CA GLN A 18 8.61 -9.54 0.93
C GLN A 18 8.23 -8.06 0.80
N THR A 19 6.93 -7.77 0.70
CA THR A 19 6.38 -6.40 0.66
C THR A 19 6.64 -5.68 1.98
N ILE A 20 6.36 -6.31 3.12
CA ILE A 20 6.61 -5.74 4.45
C ILE A 20 8.11 -5.51 4.66
N ALA A 21 8.95 -6.49 4.33
CA ALA A 21 10.40 -6.37 4.44
C ALA A 21 10.96 -5.23 3.58
N ARG A 22 10.41 -5.05 2.37
CA ARG A 22 10.76 -3.93 1.48
C ARG A 22 10.37 -2.58 2.08
N ILE A 23 9.16 -2.46 2.62
CA ILE A 23 8.70 -1.22 3.26
C ILE A 23 9.55 -0.92 4.49
N GLU A 24 9.92 -1.91 5.30
CA GLU A 24 10.84 -1.73 6.43
C GLU A 24 12.21 -1.20 5.98
N GLN A 25 12.74 -1.73 4.87
CA GLN A 25 13.98 -1.21 4.28
C GLN A 25 13.83 0.27 3.88
N TYR A 26 12.72 0.64 3.24
CA TYR A 26 12.43 2.02 2.87
C TYR A 26 12.34 2.96 4.08
N ILE A 27 11.75 2.52 5.18
CA ILE A 27 11.73 3.28 6.43
C ILE A 27 13.17 3.54 6.93
N LYS A 28 14.04 2.52 6.89
CA LYS A 28 15.45 2.63 7.32
C LYS A 28 16.27 3.57 6.44
N GLU A 29 15.94 3.67 5.16
CA GLU A 29 16.60 4.59 4.21
C GLU A 29 16.27 6.06 4.47
N LYS A 30 15.20 6.36 5.22
CA LYS A 30 14.78 7.73 5.59
C LYS A 30 14.59 8.66 4.40
N LYS A 31 14.11 8.12 3.28
CA LYS A 31 13.72 8.89 2.09
C LYS A 31 12.21 8.78 1.90
N PRO A 32 11.54 9.83 1.39
CA PRO A 32 10.15 9.72 0.97
C PRO A 32 10.01 8.59 -0.06
N ARG A 33 9.01 7.75 0.13
CA ARG A 33 8.67 6.64 -0.75
C ARG A 33 7.17 6.57 -0.94
N GLN A 34 6.75 6.17 -2.13
CA GLN A 34 5.34 5.96 -2.44
C GLN A 34 5.08 4.50 -2.76
N HIS A 35 4.16 3.90 -2.01
CA HIS A 35 3.65 2.56 -2.25
C HIS A 35 2.18 2.63 -2.64
N VAL A 36 1.80 1.89 -3.68
CA VAL A 36 0.41 1.77 -4.12
C VAL A 36 0.03 0.32 -4.34
N VAL A 37 -1.22 0.02 -4.02
CA VAL A 37 -1.82 -1.27 -4.34
C VAL A 37 -2.86 -1.08 -5.44
N VAL A 38 -2.74 -1.83 -6.54
CA VAL A 38 -3.60 -1.73 -7.72
C VAL A 38 -4.55 -2.92 -7.81
N ASN A 39 -5.81 -2.63 -8.07
CA ASN A 39 -6.83 -3.64 -8.39
C ASN A 39 -7.25 -3.51 -9.86
N VAL A 40 -8.13 -4.40 -10.32
CA VAL A 40 -8.58 -4.42 -11.72
C VAL A 40 -9.22 -3.09 -12.13
N ALA A 41 -10.06 -2.52 -11.26
CA ALA A 41 -10.72 -1.24 -11.54
C ALA A 41 -9.70 -0.12 -11.78
N LYS A 42 -8.66 -0.04 -10.94
CA LYS A 42 -7.57 0.94 -11.10
C LYS A 42 -6.77 0.72 -12.38
N ILE A 43 -6.52 -0.54 -12.77
CA ILE A 43 -5.87 -0.84 -14.07
C ILE A 43 -6.72 -0.33 -15.24
N VAL A 44 -8.04 -0.53 -15.19
CA VAL A 44 -8.95 -0.04 -16.23
C VAL A 44 -9.00 1.49 -16.26
N GLU A 45 -9.07 2.13 -15.09
CA GLU A 45 -9.10 3.60 -14.96
C GLU A 45 -7.83 4.25 -15.54
N MET A 46 -6.65 3.70 -15.22
CA MET A 46 -5.37 4.17 -15.74
C MET A 46 -5.21 4.04 -17.27
N ARG A 47 -6.09 3.31 -17.97
CA ARG A 47 -6.09 3.31 -19.44
C ARG A 47 -6.68 4.58 -20.03
N ASN A 48 -7.58 5.22 -19.31
CA ASN A 48 -8.28 6.43 -19.74
C ASN A 48 -7.75 7.70 -19.06
N ASP A 49 -6.98 7.55 -17.98
CA ASP A 49 -6.37 8.65 -17.23
C ASP A 49 -4.84 8.53 -17.24
N SER A 50 -4.19 9.33 -18.10
CA SER A 50 -2.73 9.36 -18.23
C SER A 50 -2.05 9.95 -17.00
N TYR A 51 -2.70 10.86 -16.29
CA TYR A 51 -2.15 11.48 -15.09
C TYR A 51 -2.11 10.47 -13.93
N LEU A 52 -3.20 9.74 -13.71
CA LEU A 52 -3.24 8.64 -12.74
C LEU A 52 -2.20 7.56 -13.08
N ARG A 53 -2.08 7.21 -14.36
CA ARG A 53 -1.08 6.24 -14.83
C ARG A 53 0.35 6.68 -14.50
N GLU A 54 0.68 7.95 -14.73
CA GLU A 54 2.00 8.50 -14.44
C GLU A 54 2.31 8.43 -12.94
N ILE A 55 1.38 8.86 -12.09
CA ILE A 55 1.51 8.78 -10.63
C ILE A 55 1.78 7.34 -10.19
N VAL A 56 0.92 6.40 -10.59
CA VAL A 56 1.04 4.99 -10.19
C VAL A 56 2.35 4.37 -10.70
N SER A 57 2.74 4.66 -11.94
CA SER A 57 3.96 4.10 -12.54
C SER A 57 5.24 4.64 -11.91
N SER A 58 5.17 5.83 -11.30
CA SER A 58 6.28 6.47 -10.58
C SER A 58 6.49 5.94 -9.15
N CYS A 59 5.57 5.12 -8.62
CA CYS A 59 5.66 4.57 -7.27
C CYS A 59 6.87 3.63 -7.10
N ASP A 60 7.52 3.72 -5.94
CA ASP A 60 8.65 2.88 -5.54
C ASP A 60 8.25 1.42 -5.30
N LEU A 61 6.97 1.18 -5.04
CA LEU A 61 6.40 -0.15 -4.84
C LEU A 61 4.97 -0.21 -5.35
N ILE A 62 4.67 -1.22 -6.17
CA ILE A 62 3.37 -1.43 -6.80
C ILE A 62 2.96 -2.89 -6.60
N ASN A 63 2.04 -3.12 -5.65
CA ASN A 63 1.48 -4.44 -5.38
C ASN A 63 0.10 -4.61 -6.02
N VAL A 64 -0.37 -5.86 -6.14
CA VAL A 64 -1.70 -6.16 -6.67
C VAL A 64 -2.68 -6.61 -5.58
N ASP A 65 -3.86 -5.99 -5.59
CA ASP A 65 -5.00 -6.38 -4.75
C ASP A 65 -6.08 -7.02 -5.63
N GLY A 66 -5.94 -8.33 -5.86
CA GLY A 66 -6.97 -9.10 -6.56
C GLY A 66 -6.46 -10.37 -7.23
N MET A 67 -7.17 -11.48 -7.00
CA MET A 67 -6.90 -12.76 -7.68
C MET A 67 -7.00 -12.69 -9.22
N PRO A 68 -7.93 -11.92 -9.83
CA PRO A 68 -7.99 -11.84 -11.29
C PRO A 68 -6.68 -11.36 -11.94
N ILE A 69 -5.95 -10.45 -11.29
CA ILE A 69 -4.66 -9.95 -11.79
C ILE A 69 -3.59 -11.05 -11.70
N VAL A 70 -3.57 -11.79 -10.59
CA VAL A 70 -2.66 -12.93 -10.40
C VAL A 70 -2.91 -14.02 -11.45
N TRP A 71 -4.18 -14.31 -11.76
CA TRP A 71 -4.52 -15.27 -12.81
C TRP A 71 -4.12 -14.78 -14.20
N ALA A 72 -4.38 -13.50 -14.51
CA ALA A 72 -3.97 -12.90 -15.78
C ALA A 72 -2.45 -12.96 -15.97
N SER A 73 -1.69 -12.70 -14.90
CA SER A 73 -0.23 -12.74 -14.95
C SER A 73 0.30 -14.14 -15.24
N ARG A 74 -0.31 -15.19 -14.67
CA ARG A 74 0.00 -16.60 -14.97
C ARG A 74 -0.30 -16.93 -16.43
N LEU A 75 -1.45 -16.48 -16.94
CA LEU A 75 -1.85 -16.72 -18.33
C LEU A 75 -0.89 -16.03 -19.33
N LEU A 76 -0.38 -14.85 -18.97
CA LEU A 76 0.55 -14.06 -19.77
C LEU A 76 2.02 -14.47 -19.61
N GLY A 77 2.31 -15.61 -18.96
CA GLY A 77 3.66 -16.15 -18.80
C GLY A 77 4.53 -15.42 -17.77
N ASN A 78 3.96 -14.49 -17.00
CA ASN A 78 4.65 -13.70 -15.98
C ASN A 78 3.97 -13.89 -14.61
N PRO A 79 4.12 -15.05 -13.96
CA PRO A 79 3.37 -15.38 -12.75
C PRO A 79 3.77 -14.49 -11.56
N LEU A 80 2.77 -13.80 -10.98
CA LEU A 80 2.91 -13.10 -9.72
C LEU A 80 2.87 -14.13 -8.58
N PRO A 81 3.67 -13.95 -7.52
CA PRO A 81 3.75 -14.92 -6.43
C PRO A 81 2.42 -15.07 -5.70
N SER A 82 1.79 -13.95 -5.33
CA SER A 82 0.51 -13.92 -4.63
C SER A 82 -0.18 -12.56 -4.76
N ARG A 83 -1.44 -12.52 -4.31
CA ARG A 83 -2.18 -11.27 -4.08
C ARG A 83 -1.69 -10.65 -2.76
N VAL A 84 -1.52 -9.34 -2.74
CA VAL A 84 -1.22 -8.57 -1.53
C VAL A 84 -2.40 -7.63 -1.27
N ALA A 85 -3.30 -8.04 -0.40
CA ALA A 85 -4.48 -7.24 -0.08
C ALA A 85 -4.08 -5.99 0.70
N GLY A 86 -4.60 -4.83 0.30
CA GLY A 86 -4.23 -3.56 0.95
C GLY A 86 -4.60 -3.51 2.43
N VAL A 87 -5.72 -4.13 2.80
CA VAL A 87 -6.20 -4.19 4.20
C VAL A 87 -5.29 -5.05 5.08
N ASP A 88 -4.88 -6.22 4.59
CA ASP A 88 -4.00 -7.13 5.33
C ASP A 88 -2.61 -6.50 5.49
N LEU A 89 -2.11 -5.88 4.42
CA LEU A 89 -0.85 -5.15 4.45
C LEU A 89 -0.90 -4.01 5.47
N PHE A 90 -1.98 -3.23 5.48
CA PHE A 90 -2.15 -2.13 6.43
C PHE A 90 -2.10 -2.62 7.89
N GLN A 91 -2.82 -3.70 8.22
CA GLN A 91 -2.77 -4.30 9.56
C GLN A 91 -1.36 -4.76 9.94
N ASN A 92 -0.68 -5.45 9.01
CA ASN A 92 0.69 -5.92 9.24
C ASN A 92 1.69 -4.77 9.43
N LEU A 93 1.54 -3.67 8.68
CA LEU A 93 2.40 -2.49 8.83
C LEU A 93 2.17 -1.79 10.17
N VAL A 94 0.93 -1.69 10.66
CA VAL A 94 0.66 -1.11 11.98
C VAL A 94 1.26 -1.99 13.08
N LYS A 95 1.13 -3.31 12.96
CA LYS A 95 1.80 -4.26 13.87
C LYS A 95 3.32 -4.08 13.86
N LEU A 96 3.93 -3.99 12.67
CA LEU A 96 5.37 -3.73 12.52
C LEU A 96 5.78 -2.42 13.20
N CYS A 97 4.95 -1.37 13.09
CA CYS A 97 5.21 -0.10 13.75
C CYS A 97 5.26 -0.25 15.27
N ALA A 98 4.33 -1.01 15.87
CA ALA A 98 4.35 -1.29 17.30
C ALA A 98 5.60 -2.08 17.73
N GLU A 99 5.98 -3.11 16.96
CA GLU A 99 7.14 -3.96 17.26
C GLU A 99 8.48 -3.21 17.12
N LYS A 100 8.59 -2.31 16.14
CA LYS A 100 9.83 -1.60 15.80
C LYS A 100 9.87 -0.15 16.29
N GLN A 101 8.84 0.29 16.99
CA GLN A 101 8.70 1.67 17.49
C GLN A 101 8.73 2.71 16.36
N TYR A 102 8.17 2.36 15.19
CA TYR A 102 7.88 3.34 14.14
C TYR A 102 6.59 4.08 14.47
N ARG A 103 6.49 5.32 13.98
CA ARG A 103 5.42 6.25 14.35
C ARG A 103 4.52 6.53 13.14
N PRO A 104 3.49 5.71 12.85
CA PRO A 104 2.61 5.94 11.72
C PRO A 104 1.78 7.22 11.92
N PHE A 105 1.42 7.84 10.81
CA PHE A 105 0.43 8.91 10.75
C PHE A 105 -0.79 8.43 9.96
N PHE A 106 -1.99 8.63 10.50
CA PHE A 106 -3.23 8.17 9.86
C PHE A 106 -3.93 9.33 9.17
N PHE A 107 -4.13 9.23 7.86
CA PHE A 107 -4.74 10.29 7.07
C PHE A 107 -5.92 9.76 6.24
N GLY A 108 -7.08 10.41 6.36
CA GLY A 108 -8.25 10.11 5.52
C GLY A 108 -9.55 9.97 6.31
N ALA A 109 -10.61 9.57 5.61
CA ALA A 109 -11.96 9.40 6.15
C ALA A 109 -12.51 10.63 6.89
N ARG A 110 -13.65 10.48 7.60
CA ARG A 110 -14.19 11.52 8.49
C ARG A 110 -13.45 11.49 9.84
N GLU A 111 -13.45 12.60 10.56
CA GLU A 111 -12.77 12.75 11.86
C GLU A 111 -13.07 11.59 12.83
N TRP A 112 -14.35 11.28 13.03
CA TRP A 112 -14.75 10.20 13.92
C TRP A 112 -14.32 8.80 13.44
N VAL A 113 -14.09 8.61 12.13
CA VAL A 113 -13.65 7.33 11.57
C VAL A 113 -12.16 7.16 11.81
N VAL A 114 -11.34 8.15 11.43
CA VAL A 114 -9.89 8.05 11.62
C VAL A 114 -9.54 7.94 13.10
N LYS A 115 -10.26 8.66 13.97
CA LYS A 115 -10.11 8.50 15.43
C LYS A 115 -10.39 7.07 15.88
N LYS A 116 -11.50 6.47 15.44
CA LYS A 116 -11.83 5.06 15.77
C LYS A 116 -10.76 4.08 15.30
N VAL A 117 -10.18 4.30 14.12
CA VAL A 117 -9.09 3.45 13.60
C VAL A 117 -7.85 3.56 14.49
N VAL A 118 -7.46 4.77 14.88
CA VAL A 118 -6.33 4.99 15.79
C VAL A 118 -6.57 4.34 17.15
N ASP A 119 -7.76 4.53 17.73
CA ASP A 119 -8.13 3.95 19.02
C ASP A 119 -8.08 2.41 18.97
N HIS A 120 -8.67 1.81 17.92
CA HIS A 120 -8.68 0.37 17.70
C HIS A 120 -7.26 -0.24 17.66
N PHE A 121 -6.32 0.40 16.93
CA PHE A 121 -4.96 -0.12 16.85
C PHE A 121 -4.14 0.13 18.12
N LYS A 122 -4.39 1.22 18.85
CA LYS A 122 -3.75 1.45 20.15
C LYS A 122 -4.21 0.43 21.19
N GLU A 123 -5.48 0.06 21.19
CA GLU A 123 -6.04 -0.99 22.04
C GLU A 123 -5.43 -2.37 21.68
N GLY A 124 -5.34 -2.69 20.39
CA GLY A 124 -4.75 -3.95 19.92
C GLY A 124 -3.23 -4.05 20.05
N HIS A 125 -2.53 -2.91 20.11
CA HIS A 125 -1.08 -2.83 20.17
C HIS A 125 -0.63 -1.78 21.21
N PRO A 126 -0.53 -2.14 22.51
CA PRO A 126 -0.19 -1.19 23.58
C PRO A 126 1.16 -0.47 23.40
N GLY A 127 2.09 -1.02 22.61
CA GLY A 127 3.38 -0.41 22.29
C GLY A 127 3.38 0.50 21.06
N LEU A 128 2.22 0.73 20.42
CA LEU A 128 2.11 1.56 19.22
C LEU A 128 2.15 3.05 19.57
N ASP A 129 3.26 3.70 19.21
CA ASP A 129 3.35 5.16 19.19
C ASP A 129 2.83 5.70 17.85
N VAL A 130 1.90 6.65 17.88
CA VAL A 130 1.27 7.22 16.67
C VAL A 130 1.73 8.66 16.54
N ALA A 131 2.31 9.02 15.39
CA ALA A 131 2.79 10.38 15.12
C ALA A 131 1.65 11.41 15.08
N GLY A 132 0.45 10.98 14.69
CA GLY A 132 -0.75 11.78 14.66
C GLY A 132 -1.81 11.19 13.74
N TYR A 133 -2.91 11.92 13.58
CA TYR A 133 -3.93 11.61 12.59
C TYR A 133 -4.64 12.88 12.11
N ARG A 134 -5.25 12.81 10.92
CA ARG A 134 -6.10 13.89 10.37
C ARG A 134 -7.17 13.31 9.43
N ASN A 135 -8.36 13.90 9.45
CA ASN A 135 -9.41 13.55 8.50
C ASN A 135 -9.08 13.97 7.05
N GLY A 136 -9.70 13.31 6.08
CA GLY A 136 -9.48 13.56 4.66
C GLY A 136 -10.32 14.68 4.04
N TYR A 137 -11.19 15.33 4.81
CA TYR A 137 -12.06 16.41 4.34
C TYR A 137 -11.47 17.75 4.76
N TYR A 138 -10.59 18.28 3.92
CA TYR A 138 -9.93 19.57 4.13
C TYR A 138 -10.08 20.43 2.87
N SER A 139 -10.09 21.75 3.05
CA SER A 139 -9.94 22.70 1.96
C SER A 139 -8.46 22.90 1.66
N GLU A 140 -8.12 23.07 0.39
CA GLU A 140 -6.86 23.70 -0.01
C GLU A 140 -6.89 25.15 0.50
N GLU A 141 -5.86 25.57 1.21
CA GLU A 141 -5.64 26.98 1.59
C GLU A 141 -5.02 27.75 0.44
#